data_AF-A0A355XTR4-F1
#
_entry.id   AF-A0A355XTR4-F1
#
_cell.length_a   1.000
_cell.length_b   1.000
_cell.length_c   1.000
_cell.angle_alpha   90.00
_cell.angle_beta   90.00
_cell.angle_gamma   90.00
#
_symmetry.space_group_name_H-M   'P 1'
#
loop_
_entity.id
_entity.type
_entity.pdbx_description
1 polymer ?
#
loop_
_entity_poly.entity_id
_entity_poly.type
_entity_poly.pdbx_seq_one_letter_code
_entity_poly.pdbx_strand_id
1 'polypeptide(L)'
;MRNLLEFLARYNHWLLFVVLEVIGIVLLFQYNSYQGSVWFSSANAVAGKVLSWDAKVESFFSMSKANQELTQRNLYLEQQVKLLSGQLGEATKDTGWVHRNQLALLKSFKMVPAKVVSNSVSRFDNLITINKGSADGVRKDMGVACGQGVVGIVYMVSSHYSVVIPVLNTSSNISCRIRGRGYFGYLHWSGGDPRVAYVEEVPR
;
A
#
# COMPACT_ATOMS: atom_id res chain seq x y z
N MET A 1 28.00 -64.20 -33.48
CA MET A 1 26.61 -63.95 -33.92
C MET A 1 25.56 -64.88 -33.28
N ARG A 2 25.92 -65.88 -32.45
CA ARG A 2 24.94 -66.69 -31.70
C ARG A 2 24.39 -66.01 -30.44
N ASN A 3 25.25 -65.27 -29.73
CA ASN A 3 24.88 -64.61 -28.47
C ASN A 3 23.81 -63.52 -28.63
N LEU A 4 23.71 -62.88 -29.81
CA LEU A 4 22.73 -61.82 -30.06
C LEU A 4 21.34 -62.40 -30.36
N LEU A 5 21.28 -63.56 -31.04
CA LEU A 5 20.05 -64.30 -31.27
C LEU A 5 19.55 -65.01 -30.00
N GLU A 6 20.46 -65.53 -29.16
CA GLU A 6 20.10 -66.08 -27.84
C GLU A 6 19.59 -65.00 -26.88
N PHE A 7 20.17 -63.79 -26.93
CA PHE A 7 19.68 -62.64 -26.16
C PHE A 7 18.27 -62.22 -26.61
N LEU A 8 18.03 -62.15 -27.93
CA LEU A 8 16.72 -61.84 -28.50
C LEU A 8 15.66 -62.90 -28.15
N ALA A 9 16.04 -64.18 -28.17
CA ALA A 9 15.14 -65.29 -27.84
C ALA A 9 14.80 -65.34 -26.34
N ARG A 10 15.76 -65.03 -25.46
CA ARG A 10 15.56 -65.06 -24.00
C ARG A 10 14.68 -63.93 -23.47
N TYR A 11 14.68 -62.76 -24.13
CA TYR A 11 13.91 -61.59 -23.74
C TYR A 11 12.80 -61.21 -24.73
N ASN A 12 12.41 -62.14 -25.62
CA ASN A 12 11.52 -61.89 -26.75
C ASN A 12 10.22 -61.17 -26.36
N HIS A 13 9.57 -61.58 -25.27
CA HIS A 13 8.33 -60.94 -24.80
C HIS A 13 8.53 -59.49 -24.32
N TRP A 14 9.65 -59.22 -23.63
CA TRP A 14 9.96 -57.87 -23.14
C TRP A 14 10.38 -56.94 -24.28
N LEU A 15 11.17 -57.45 -25.24
CA LEU A 15 11.55 -56.72 -26.44
C LEU A 15 10.33 -56.40 -27.30
N LEU A 16 9.43 -57.37 -27.48
CA LEU A 16 8.17 -57.18 -28.20
C LEU A 16 7.28 -56.15 -27.50
N PHE A 17 7.21 -56.17 -26.17
CA PHE A 17 6.49 -55.16 -25.38
C PHE A 17 7.06 -53.75 -25.61
N VAL A 18 8.37 -53.56 -25.51
CA VAL A 18 9.02 -52.25 -25.72
C VAL A 18 8.82 -51.75 -27.15
N VAL A 19 8.92 -52.63 -28.15
CA VAL A 19 8.67 -52.24 -29.55
C VAL A 19 7.22 -51.83 -29.76
N LEU A 20 6.26 -52.59 -29.22
CA LEU A 20 4.84 -52.26 -29.30
C LEU A 20 4.49 -50.98 -28.52
N GLU A 21 5.15 -50.72 -27.38
CA GLU A 21 4.97 -49.51 -26.58
C GLU A 21 5.50 -48.27 -27.32
N VAL A 22 6.67 -48.37 -27.95
CA VAL A 22 7.22 -47.28 -28.78
C VAL A 22 6.31 -47.01 -29.99
N ILE A 23 5.83 -48.06 -30.68
CA ILE A 23 4.89 -47.91 -31.79
C ILE A 23 3.57 -47.29 -31.30
N GLY A 24 3.09 -47.70 -30.13
CA GLY A 24 1.90 -47.15 -29.49
C GLY A 24 2.05 -45.67 -29.17
N ILE A 25 3.18 -45.26 -28.59
CA ILE A 25 3.50 -43.86 -28.29
C ILE A 25 3.60 -43.03 -29.58
N VAL A 26 4.27 -43.53 -30.61
CA VAL A 26 4.40 -42.86 -31.91
C VAL A 26 3.02 -42.68 -32.57
N LEU A 27 2.18 -43.71 -32.57
CA LEU A 27 0.80 -43.63 -33.08
C LEU A 27 -0.06 -42.65 -32.27
N LEU A 28 0.11 -42.61 -30.94
CA LEU A 28 -0.59 -41.66 -30.07
C LEU A 28 -0.27 -40.21 -30.45
N PHE A 29 1.01 -39.91 -30.71
CA PHE A 29 1.44 -38.57 -31.12
C PHE A 29 1.12 -38.23 -32.58
N GLN A 30 1.09 -39.21 -33.48
CA GLN A 30 0.86 -38.97 -34.91
C GLN A 30 -0.63 -38.86 -35.26
N TYR A 31 -1.53 -39.54 -34.53
CA TYR A 31 -2.97 -39.58 -34.86
C TYR A 31 -3.87 -38.76 -33.94
N ASN A 32 -3.37 -38.19 -32.83
CA ASN A 32 -4.19 -37.46 -31.86
C ASN A 32 -3.89 -35.94 -31.84
N SER A 33 -4.48 -35.22 -32.79
CA SER A 33 -4.42 -33.75 -32.89
C SER A 33 -5.16 -32.98 -31.78
N TYR A 34 -5.64 -33.66 -30.73
CA TYR A 34 -6.30 -33.03 -29.57
C TYR A 34 -5.39 -32.94 -28.33
N GLN A 35 -4.40 -33.84 -28.17
CA GLN A 35 -3.51 -33.82 -27.00
C GLN A 35 -2.20 -33.04 -27.19
N GLY A 36 -1.84 -32.69 -28.43
CA GLY A 36 -0.71 -31.78 -28.72
C GLY A 36 -0.97 -30.31 -28.33
N SER A 37 -2.22 -29.87 -28.29
CA SER A 37 -2.58 -28.46 -27.99
C SER A 37 -2.56 -28.11 -26.49
N VAL A 38 -2.67 -29.11 -25.60
CA VAL A 38 -2.69 -28.90 -24.14
C VAL A 38 -1.28 -28.89 -23.53
N TRP A 39 -0.32 -29.59 -24.15
CA TRP A 39 1.08 -29.63 -23.68
C TRP A 39 1.88 -28.39 -24.08
N PHE A 40 1.56 -27.77 -25.23
CA PHE A 40 2.21 -26.54 -25.68
C PHE A 40 1.73 -25.29 -24.90
N SER A 41 0.50 -25.29 -24.37
CA SER A 41 -0.03 -24.17 -23.57
C SER A 41 0.47 -24.19 -22.11
N SER A 42 0.75 -25.37 -21.56
CA SER A 42 1.22 -25.53 -20.17
C SER A 42 2.69 -25.18 -20.00
N ALA A 43 3.56 -25.49 -20.98
CA ALA A 43 4.95 -25.01 -20.99
C ALA A 43 5.04 -23.47 -21.03
N ASN A 44 4.18 -22.81 -21.82
CA ASN A 44 4.08 -21.35 -21.87
C ASN A 44 3.43 -20.75 -20.60
N ALA A 45 2.49 -21.44 -19.95
CA ALA A 45 1.89 -20.98 -18.69
C ALA A 45 2.86 -21.05 -17.50
N VAL A 46 3.72 -22.06 -17.45
CA VAL A 46 4.76 -22.18 -16.41
C VAL A 46 5.89 -21.18 -16.66
N ALA A 47 6.35 -21.02 -17.91
CA ALA A 47 7.30 -19.96 -18.27
C ALA A 47 6.75 -18.55 -17.99
N GLY A 48 5.46 -18.31 -18.28
CA GLY A 48 4.77 -17.06 -17.96
C GLY A 48 4.60 -16.81 -16.45
N LYS A 49 4.42 -17.87 -15.64
CA LYS A 49 4.40 -17.75 -14.16
C LYS A 49 5.77 -17.42 -13.58
N VAL A 50 6.85 -17.94 -14.15
CA VAL A 50 8.22 -17.66 -13.71
C VAL A 50 8.62 -16.22 -14.10
N LEU A 51 8.35 -15.79 -15.34
CA LEU A 51 8.58 -14.41 -15.81
C LEU A 51 7.74 -13.37 -15.04
N SER A 52 6.52 -13.72 -14.62
CA SER A 52 5.66 -12.82 -13.83
C SER A 52 6.04 -12.74 -12.34
N TRP A 53 6.86 -13.67 -11.83
CA TRP A 53 7.43 -13.56 -10.48
C TRP A 53 8.61 -12.59 -10.44
N ASP A 54 9.50 -12.60 -11.44
CA ASP A 54 10.62 -11.64 -11.51
C ASP A 54 10.12 -10.19 -11.69
N ALA A 55 9.14 -9.97 -12.58
CA ALA A 55 8.57 -8.64 -12.80
C ALA A 55 7.86 -8.06 -11.56
N LYS A 56 7.33 -8.91 -10.67
CA LYS A 56 6.67 -8.47 -9.44
C LYS A 56 7.68 -8.01 -8.39
N VAL A 57 8.83 -8.68 -8.29
CA VAL A 57 9.89 -8.29 -7.36
C VAL A 57 10.56 -6.99 -7.82
N GLU A 58 10.85 -6.85 -9.11
CA GLU A 58 11.45 -5.63 -9.67
C GLU A 58 10.52 -4.41 -9.60
N SER A 59 9.21 -4.59 -9.81
CA SER A 59 8.22 -3.52 -9.63
C SER A 59 8.09 -3.07 -8.16
N PHE A 60 8.19 -3.98 -7.18
CA PHE A 60 8.19 -3.60 -5.76
C PHE A 60 9.44 -2.79 -5.37
N PHE A 61 10.62 -3.16 -5.86
CA PHE A 61 11.86 -2.40 -5.57
C PHE A 61 11.92 -1.05 -6.31
N SER A 62 11.47 -0.97 -7.56
CA SER A 62 11.39 0.29 -8.30
C SER A 62 10.34 1.25 -7.74
N MET A 63 9.17 0.74 -7.32
CA MET A 63 8.11 1.56 -6.71
C MET A 63 8.56 2.13 -5.35
N SER A 64 9.31 1.35 -4.56
CA SER A 64 9.90 1.81 -3.30
C SER A 64 10.91 2.95 -3.52
N LYS A 65 11.75 2.83 -4.56
CA LYS A 65 12.74 3.86 -4.92
C LYS A 65 12.08 5.14 -5.44
N ALA A 66 11.08 5.01 -6.32
CA ALA A 66 10.31 6.15 -6.82
C ALA A 66 9.58 6.89 -5.68
N ASN A 67 9.02 6.15 -4.72
CA ASN A 67 8.32 6.77 -3.59
C ASN A 67 9.30 7.48 -2.62
N GLN A 68 10.50 6.92 -2.41
CA GLN A 68 11.57 7.61 -1.66
C GLN A 68 12.02 8.90 -2.35
N GLU A 69 12.22 8.88 -3.67
CA GLU A 69 12.61 10.06 -4.46
C GLU A 69 11.51 11.13 -4.44
N LEU A 70 10.24 10.73 -4.61
CA LEU A 70 9.09 11.62 -4.50
C LEU A 70 8.94 12.22 -3.09
N THR A 71 9.24 11.44 -2.06
CA THR A 71 9.24 11.94 -0.66
C THR A 71 10.35 12.97 -0.46
N GLN A 72 11.56 12.71 -0.96
CA GLN A 72 12.67 13.67 -0.89
C GLN A 72 12.37 14.96 -1.66
N ARG A 73 11.78 14.85 -2.86
CA ARG A 73 11.36 15.99 -3.67
C ARG A 73 10.30 16.84 -2.94
N ASN A 74 9.32 16.19 -2.31
CA ASN A 74 8.31 16.90 -1.51
C ASN A 74 8.93 17.65 -0.34
N LEU A 75 9.82 17.00 0.44
CA LEU A 75 10.51 17.66 1.54
C LEU A 75 11.33 18.88 1.07
N TYR A 76 12.01 18.75 -0.07
CA TYR A 76 12.75 19.85 -0.67
C TYR A 76 11.84 21.01 -1.10
N LEU A 77 10.72 20.71 -1.76
CA LEU A 77 9.74 21.72 -2.18
C LEU A 77 9.08 22.41 -0.98
N GLU A 78 8.73 21.66 0.08
CA GLU A 78 8.19 22.22 1.32
C GLU A 78 9.20 23.16 1.99
N GLN A 79 10.49 22.82 1.99
CA GLN A 79 11.55 23.71 2.48
C GLN A 79 11.64 25.00 1.66
N GLN A 80 11.58 24.91 0.33
CA GLN A 80 11.57 26.08 -0.54
C GLN A 80 10.33 26.95 -0.30
N VAL A 81 9.14 26.36 -0.21
CA VAL A 81 7.90 27.09 0.10
C VAL A 81 8.01 27.79 1.45
N LYS A 82 8.58 27.14 2.47
CA LYS A 82 8.78 27.76 3.79
C LYS A 82 9.75 28.94 3.73
N LEU A 83 10.85 28.83 3.00
CA LEU A 83 11.81 29.93 2.81
C LEU A 83 11.19 31.10 2.06
N LEU A 84 10.50 30.83 0.94
CA LEU A 84 9.82 31.86 0.15
C LEU A 84 8.68 32.52 0.93
N SER A 85 7.91 31.74 1.68
CA SER A 85 6.84 32.27 2.54
C SER A 85 7.39 33.11 3.69
N GLY A 86 8.57 32.78 4.22
CA GLY A 86 9.30 33.60 5.19
C GLY A 86 9.71 34.95 4.59
N GLN A 87 10.31 34.92 3.41
CA GLN A 87 10.74 36.13 2.69
C GLN A 87 9.55 37.02 2.29
N LEU A 88 8.45 36.43 1.82
CA LEU A 88 7.20 37.15 1.53
C LEU A 88 6.54 37.70 2.80
N GLY A 89 6.66 37.01 3.93
CA GLY A 89 6.14 37.47 5.23
C GLY A 89 6.89 38.67 5.81
N GLU A 90 8.18 38.82 5.47
CA GLU A 90 9.00 40.00 5.84
C GLU A 90 8.76 41.18 4.90
N ALA A 91 8.56 40.94 3.59
CA ALA A 91 8.33 41.98 2.58
C ALA A 91 6.88 42.50 2.55
N THR A 92 5.90 41.63 2.76
CA THR A 92 4.47 41.94 2.62
C THR A 92 3.79 41.65 3.96
N LYS A 93 3.67 42.67 4.81
CA LYS A 93 3.00 42.60 6.12
C LYS A 93 1.51 42.22 6.08
N ASP A 94 0.94 41.77 4.96
CA ASP A 94 -0.50 41.83 4.71
C ASP A 94 -1.22 40.59 4.17
N THR A 95 -0.58 39.42 4.06
CA THR A 95 -1.29 38.17 3.70
C THR A 95 -1.20 37.06 4.75
N GLY A 96 -0.56 37.33 5.88
CA GLY A 96 -0.31 36.35 6.94
C GLY A 96 -1.38 36.23 8.04
N TRP A 97 -2.50 36.94 7.98
CA TRP A 97 -3.44 37.00 9.13
C TRP A 97 -4.08 35.64 9.46
N VAL A 98 -4.43 34.83 8.45
CA VAL A 98 -5.04 33.50 8.66
C VAL A 98 -4.01 32.48 9.16
N HIS A 99 -2.80 32.50 8.60
CA HIS A 99 -1.73 31.56 8.98
C HIS A 99 -1.11 31.89 10.35
N ARG A 100 -0.96 33.19 10.69
CA ARG A 100 -0.41 33.61 11.99
C ARG A 100 -1.29 33.20 13.16
N ASN A 101 -2.61 33.28 13.03
CA ASN A 101 -3.51 32.91 14.13
C ASN A 101 -3.59 31.39 14.34
N GLN A 102 -3.54 30.60 13.26
CA GLN A 102 -3.55 29.14 13.36
C GLN A 102 -2.22 28.61 13.93
N LEU A 103 -1.07 29.20 13.56
CA LEU A 103 0.22 28.89 14.19
C LEU A 103 0.29 29.35 15.65
N ALA A 104 -0.34 30.46 16.02
CA ALA A 104 -0.36 30.94 17.40
C ALA A 104 -1.05 29.95 18.35
N LEU A 105 -2.14 29.31 17.91
CA LEU A 105 -2.83 28.25 18.67
C LEU A 105 -1.99 26.98 18.79
N LEU A 106 -1.11 26.70 17.82
CA LEU A 106 -0.22 25.54 17.85
C LEU A 106 0.99 25.73 18.79
N LYS A 107 1.33 26.98 19.16
CA LYS A 107 2.46 27.26 20.08
C LYS A 107 2.26 26.73 21.50
N SER A 108 1.01 26.56 21.94
CA SER A 108 0.69 25.99 23.26
C SER A 108 0.80 24.46 23.30
N PHE A 109 0.93 23.80 22.15
CA PHE A 109 1.02 22.34 22.06
C PHE A 109 2.46 21.87 21.85
N LYS A 110 2.82 20.77 22.52
CA LYS A 110 4.09 20.07 22.27
C LYS A 110 3.95 19.24 20.99
N MET A 111 4.54 19.71 19.91
CA MET A 111 4.52 19.02 18.62
C MET A 111 5.61 17.94 18.55
N VAL A 112 5.24 16.74 18.12
CA VAL A 112 6.17 15.62 17.87
C VAL A 112 6.19 15.35 16.36
N PRO A 113 7.28 15.63 15.64
CA PRO A 113 7.35 15.35 14.20
C PRO A 113 7.38 13.84 13.98
N ALA A 114 6.45 13.34 13.17
CA ALA A 114 6.29 11.93 12.86
C ALA A 114 6.15 11.71 11.35
N LYS A 115 6.66 10.58 10.86
CA LYS A 115 6.53 10.12 9.48
C LYS A 115 5.52 8.96 9.43
N VAL A 116 4.63 9.00 8.45
CA VAL A 116 3.73 7.90 8.14
C VAL A 116 4.54 6.75 7.54
N VAL A 117 4.48 5.57 8.16
CA VAL A 117 5.15 4.34 7.69
C VAL A 117 4.20 3.37 7.02
N SER A 118 2.91 3.44 7.36
CA SER A 118 1.86 2.66 6.72
C SER A 118 0.58 3.47 6.69
N ASN A 119 -0.13 3.40 5.57
CA ASN A 119 -1.43 4.02 5.40
C ASN A 119 -2.31 3.08 4.57
N SER A 120 -3.47 2.71 5.11
CA SER A 120 -4.53 2.06 4.34
C SER A 120 -5.65 3.07 4.12
N VAL A 121 -6.08 3.22 2.87
CA VAL A 121 -7.16 4.17 2.47
C VAL A 121 -8.31 3.45 1.76
N SER A 122 -8.14 2.18 1.41
CA SER A 122 -9.08 1.43 0.58
C SER A 122 -10.16 0.69 1.38
N ARG A 123 -10.11 0.71 2.72
CA ARG A 123 -11.04 -0.03 3.58
C ARG A 123 -11.88 0.92 4.43
N PHE A 124 -12.93 0.42 5.07
CA PHE A 124 -13.73 1.24 5.99
C PHE A 124 -13.02 1.41 7.35
N ASP A 125 -12.14 0.47 7.70
CA ASP A 125 -11.31 0.39 8.91
C ASP A 125 -9.88 0.93 8.65
N ASN A 126 -9.77 2.04 7.92
CA ASN A 126 -8.48 2.65 7.61
C ASN A 126 -7.69 3.00 8.87
N LEU A 127 -6.42 2.63 8.91
CA LEU A 127 -5.50 2.97 10.00
C LEU A 127 -4.21 3.52 9.41
N ILE A 128 -3.64 4.51 10.11
CA ILE A 128 -2.35 5.11 9.78
C ILE A 128 -1.35 4.72 10.85
N THR A 129 -0.19 4.21 10.47
CA THR A 129 0.91 3.95 11.40
C THR A 129 1.99 5.01 11.25
N ILE A 130 2.43 5.59 12.36
CA ILE A 130 3.49 6.60 12.43
C ILE A 130 4.73 6.05 13.14
N ASN A 131 5.92 6.52 12.75
CA ASN A 131 7.21 6.11 13.33
C ASN A 131 7.55 6.77 14.68
N LYS A 132 6.53 7.04 15.49
CA LYS A 132 6.67 7.66 16.81
C LYS A 132 5.83 6.92 17.82
N GLY A 133 6.42 6.65 18.98
CA GLY A 133 5.80 5.86 20.03
C GLY A 133 5.87 6.51 21.40
N SER A 134 5.65 5.72 22.45
CA SER A 134 5.72 6.18 23.84
C SER A 134 7.11 6.69 24.21
N ALA A 135 8.18 6.13 23.64
CA ALA A 135 9.55 6.61 23.84
C ALA A 135 9.77 8.03 23.27
N ASP A 136 9.00 8.41 22.24
CA ASP A 136 9.01 9.76 21.66
C ASP A 136 8.03 10.72 22.36
N GLY A 137 7.33 10.24 23.40
CA GLY A 137 6.36 11.01 24.16
C GLY A 137 4.94 11.01 23.57
N VAL A 138 4.66 10.17 22.57
CA VAL A 138 3.30 9.98 22.02
C VAL A 138 2.43 9.23 23.03
N ARG A 139 1.17 9.63 23.16
CA ARG A 139 0.17 8.99 24.02
C ARG A 139 -1.11 8.73 23.24
N LYS A 140 -1.93 7.81 23.74
CA LYS A 140 -3.31 7.63 23.28
C LYS A 140 -4.06 8.95 23.37
N ASP A 141 -5.01 9.15 22.47
CA ASP A 141 -5.88 10.31 22.35
C ASP A 141 -5.17 11.62 21.95
N MET A 142 -3.89 11.56 21.55
CA MET A 142 -3.22 12.70 20.94
C MET A 142 -3.75 12.97 19.54
N GLY A 143 -3.98 14.26 19.22
CA GLY A 143 -4.35 14.70 17.89
C GLY A 143 -3.17 14.62 16.91
N VAL A 144 -3.45 14.16 15.70
CA VAL A 144 -2.49 14.10 14.60
C VAL A 144 -2.95 15.08 13.52
N ALA A 145 -2.05 15.96 13.11
CA ALA A 145 -2.31 16.98 12.10
C ALA A 145 -1.15 17.06 11.09
N CYS A 146 -1.46 17.49 9.87
CA CYS A 146 -0.51 17.82 8.82
C CYS A 146 -0.65 19.30 8.43
N GLY A 147 0.18 19.78 7.49
CA GLY A 147 0.14 21.18 7.03
C GLY A 147 -1.21 21.62 6.45
N GLN A 148 -2.07 20.69 6.05
CA GLN A 148 -3.38 20.98 5.46
C GLN A 148 -4.55 20.84 6.45
N GLY A 149 -4.34 20.26 7.64
CA GLY A 149 -5.40 20.08 8.62
C GLY A 149 -5.24 18.87 9.54
N VAL A 150 -6.34 18.49 10.18
CA VAL A 150 -6.40 17.34 11.10
C VAL A 150 -6.41 16.04 10.30
N VAL A 151 -5.57 15.10 10.71
CA VAL A 151 -5.47 13.76 10.11
C VAL A 151 -6.27 12.75 10.91
N GLY A 152 -6.20 12.81 12.24
CA GLY A 152 -6.85 11.81 13.10
C GLY A 152 -6.43 11.86 14.57
N ILE A 153 -6.69 10.78 15.29
CA ILE A 153 -6.39 10.63 16.72
C ILE A 153 -5.57 9.34 16.94
N VAL A 154 -4.57 9.41 17.82
CA VAL A 154 -3.76 8.23 18.20
C VAL A 154 -4.62 7.24 18.98
N TYR A 155 -4.77 6.03 18.44
CA TYR A 155 -5.54 4.93 19.03
C TYR A 155 -4.68 3.98 19.86
N MET A 156 -3.54 3.56 19.32
CA MET A 156 -2.61 2.66 20.01
C MET A 156 -1.19 3.20 19.94
N VAL A 157 -0.43 2.94 20.99
CA VAL A 157 0.96 3.40 21.11
C VAL A 157 1.82 2.20 21.53
N SER A 158 2.87 1.96 20.76
CA SER A 158 3.98 1.06 21.07
C SER A 158 5.22 1.91 21.38
N SER A 159 6.37 1.29 21.69
CA SER A 159 7.59 2.00 22.07
C SER A 159 8.08 2.99 21.00
N HIS A 160 8.06 2.58 19.73
CA HIS A 160 8.58 3.37 18.60
C HIS A 160 7.57 3.63 17.48
N TYR A 161 6.35 3.11 17.62
CA TYR A 161 5.31 3.24 16.61
C TYR A 161 3.97 3.53 17.26
N SER A 162 3.10 4.25 16.56
CA SER A 162 1.73 4.48 17.01
C SER A 162 0.77 4.28 15.84
N VAL A 163 -0.42 3.79 16.17
CA VAL A 163 -1.53 3.62 15.24
C VAL A 163 -2.52 4.75 15.47
N VAL A 164 -2.94 5.38 14.39
CA VAL A 164 -3.81 6.54 14.33
C VAL A 164 -5.08 6.12 13.61
N ILE A 165 -6.23 6.45 14.20
CA ILE A 165 -7.53 6.39 13.52
C ILE A 165 -7.68 7.70 12.74
N PRO A 166 -7.64 7.65 11.39
CA PRO A 166 -7.81 8.84 10.56
C PRO A 166 -9.26 9.30 10.55
N VAL A 167 -9.48 10.54 10.11
CA VAL A 167 -10.82 11.09 9.80
C VAL A 167 -11.59 10.18 8.83
N LEU A 168 -10.89 9.49 7.92
CA LEU A 168 -11.43 8.56 6.92
C LEU A 168 -11.62 7.13 7.46
N ASN A 169 -12.02 7.01 8.72
CA ASN A 169 -12.37 5.74 9.34
C ASN A 169 -13.80 5.86 9.89
N THR A 170 -14.64 4.87 9.64
CA THR A 170 -16.05 4.88 10.08
C THR A 170 -16.22 4.85 11.60
N SER A 171 -15.19 4.45 12.35
CA SER A 171 -15.18 4.49 13.81
C SER A 171 -14.57 5.78 14.38
N SER A 172 -14.18 6.75 13.53
CA SER A 172 -13.61 8.02 13.95
C SER A 172 -14.70 9.01 14.36
N ASN A 173 -14.62 9.53 15.59
CA ASN A 173 -15.48 10.60 16.09
C ASN A 173 -14.61 11.77 16.55
N ILE A 174 -14.48 12.80 15.72
CA ILE A 174 -13.66 13.98 16.04
C ILE A 174 -14.58 15.16 16.32
N SER A 175 -14.53 15.68 17.54
CA SER A 175 -15.31 16.86 17.91
C SER A 175 -14.87 18.07 17.07
N CYS A 176 -15.83 18.72 16.43
CA CYS A 176 -15.60 19.91 15.62
C CYS A 176 -16.60 21.02 15.98
N ARG A 177 -16.24 22.26 15.65
CA ARG A 177 -17.07 23.44 15.89
C ARG A 177 -17.23 24.24 14.60
N ILE A 178 -18.47 24.58 14.25
CA ILE A 178 -18.75 25.41 13.08
C ILE A 178 -18.36 26.85 13.36
N ARG A 179 -17.41 27.37 12.58
CA ARG A 179 -16.93 28.75 12.72
C ARG A 179 -18.07 29.73 12.49
N GLY A 180 -18.21 30.71 13.39
CA GLY A 180 -19.22 31.77 13.30
C GLY A 180 -20.62 31.40 13.81
N ARG A 181 -20.89 30.12 14.10
CA ARG A 181 -22.18 29.69 14.66
C ARG A 181 -22.12 29.19 16.10
N GLY A 182 -20.92 28.82 16.58
CA GLY A 182 -20.74 28.33 17.95
C GLY A 182 -21.27 26.91 18.20
N TYR A 183 -21.91 26.29 17.20
CA TYR A 183 -22.39 24.91 17.29
C TYR A 183 -21.25 23.90 17.25
N PHE A 184 -21.39 22.87 18.08
CA PHE A 184 -20.52 21.71 18.14
C PHE A 184 -21.19 20.52 17.48
N GLY A 185 -20.38 19.61 16.98
CA GLY A 185 -20.81 18.33 16.42
C GLY A 185 -19.62 17.39 16.29
N TYR A 186 -19.87 16.21 15.73
CA TYR A 186 -18.84 15.20 15.47
C TYR A 186 -18.62 15.05 13.98
N LEU A 187 -17.37 15.16 13.54
CA LEU A 187 -16.99 14.84 12.17
C LEU A 187 -17.00 13.32 12.01
N HIS A 188 -17.86 12.82 11.14
CA HIS A 188 -18.05 11.41 10.83
C HIS A 188 -17.95 11.16 9.33
N TRP A 189 -17.22 10.10 8.96
CA TRP A 189 -17.12 9.65 7.56
C TRP A 189 -17.83 8.31 7.40
N SER A 190 -18.92 8.29 6.64
CA SER A 190 -19.82 7.14 6.50
C SER A 190 -19.36 6.10 5.46
N GLY A 191 -18.14 6.23 4.92
CA GLY A 191 -17.70 5.42 3.79
C GLY A 191 -18.07 6.00 2.42
N GLY A 192 -17.32 5.61 1.39
CA GLY A 192 -17.55 6.08 0.01
C GLY A 192 -16.48 7.08 -0.45
N ASP A 193 -16.89 8.28 -0.84
CA ASP A 193 -15.98 9.32 -1.34
C ASP A 193 -15.08 9.85 -0.20
N PRO A 194 -13.74 9.75 -0.28
CA PRO A 194 -12.84 10.26 0.75
C PRO A 194 -12.80 11.81 0.84
N ARG A 195 -13.47 12.52 -0.08
CA ARG A 195 -13.52 13.99 -0.10
C ARG A 195 -14.71 14.58 0.64
N VAL A 196 -15.66 13.75 1.06
CA VAL A 196 -16.91 14.19 1.69
C VAL A 196 -17.07 13.53 3.05
N ALA A 197 -17.24 14.33 4.09
CA ALA A 197 -17.55 13.87 5.45
C ALA A 197 -18.69 14.72 6.02
N TYR A 198 -19.41 14.18 7.00
CA TYR A 198 -20.59 14.80 7.58
C TYR A 198 -20.29 15.28 9.00
N VAL A 199 -20.95 16.37 9.40
CA VAL A 199 -20.94 16.81 10.80
C VAL A 199 -22.27 16.43 11.41
N GLU A 200 -22.22 15.48 12.33
CA GLU A 200 -23.38 14.96 13.03
C GLU A 200 -23.59 15.68 14.37
N GLU A 201 -24.78 15.54 14.93
CA GLU A 201 -25.20 16.15 16.21
C GLU A 201 -25.16 17.68 16.26
N VAL A 202 -25.33 18.36 15.11
CA VAL A 202 -25.50 19.82 15.08
C VAL A 202 -26.93 20.18 15.55
N PRO A 203 -27.09 21.06 16.55
CA PRO A 203 -28.40 21.56 16.96
C PRO A 203 -29.17 22.19 15.78
N ARG A 204 -30.47 21.90 15.69
CA ARG A 204 -31.38 22.47 14.69
C ARG A 204 -31.60 23.97 14.91
#